data_AF-A0A0L0CJJ0-F1
#
_entry.id   AF-A0A0L0CJJ0-F1
#
_cell.length_a   1.000
_cell.length_b   1.000
_cell.length_c   1.000
_cell.angle_alpha   90.00
_cell.angle_beta   90.00
_cell.angle_gamma   90.00
#
_symmetry.space_group_name_H-M   'P 1'
#
loop_
_entity.id
_entity.type
_entity.pdbx_description
1 polymer ?
#
loop_
_entity_poly.entity_id
_entity_poly.type
_entity_poly.pdbx_seq_one_letter_code
_entity_poly.pdbx_strand_id
1 'polypeptide(L)'
;MYKDEFDMIRLKELHDSFTIPTPKFNIQKSGLGSHVAADLVRKHLTLDGKPELNLASFVHTGIDGAGLELCKENITKNLADGDESQPRRESTSVHSTSNASNFSNLGTFTNESIAGADLET
;
A
#
# COMPACT_ATOMS: atom_id res chain seq x y z
N MET A 1 -1.19 -44.31 -1.15
CA MET A 1 0.28 -44.46 -1.29
C MET A 1 0.73 -43.25 -2.08
N TYR A 2 1.39 -42.28 -1.44
CA TYR A 2 1.87 -41.04 -2.07
C TYR A 2 2.90 -41.39 -3.13
N LYS A 3 2.76 -40.82 -4.32
CA LYS A 3 3.41 -41.36 -5.52
C LYS A 3 4.72 -40.65 -5.86
N ASP A 4 4.99 -39.48 -5.28
CA ASP A 4 6.21 -38.72 -5.55
C ASP A 4 6.60 -37.73 -4.42
N GLU A 5 7.71 -37.02 -4.63
CA GLU A 5 8.28 -36.03 -3.70
C GLU A 5 7.42 -34.75 -3.58
N PHE A 6 6.67 -34.38 -4.62
CA PHE A 6 5.77 -33.21 -4.59
C PHE A 6 4.59 -33.44 -3.65
N ASP A 7 4.03 -34.65 -3.67
CA ASP A 7 3.01 -35.09 -2.71
C ASP A 7 3.51 -34.95 -1.25
N MET A 8 4.78 -35.28 -1.01
CA MET A 8 5.40 -35.18 0.31
C MET A 8 5.60 -33.73 0.77
N ILE A 9 6.01 -32.84 -0.12
CA ILE A 9 6.12 -31.41 0.18
C ILE A 9 4.74 -30.84 0.53
N ARG A 10 3.71 -31.16 -0.25
CA ARG A 10 2.34 -30.67 -0.01
C ARG A 10 1.79 -31.16 1.33
N LEU A 11 2.05 -32.42 1.69
CA LEU A 11 1.67 -32.95 2.99
C LEU A 11 2.41 -32.28 4.15
N LYS A 12 3.72 -32.02 3.98
CA LYS A 12 4.49 -31.30 4.97
C LYS A 12 3.94 -29.88 5.16
N GLU A 13 3.66 -29.16 4.08
CA GLU A 13 3.04 -27.83 4.15
C GLU A 13 1.67 -27.85 4.82
N LEU A 14 0.84 -28.85 4.49
CA LEU A 14 -0.47 -29.03 5.12
C LEU A 14 -0.32 -29.30 6.62
N HIS A 15 0.54 -30.23 7.00
CA HIS A 15 0.85 -30.54 8.40
C HIS A 15 1.36 -29.30 9.15
N ASP A 16 2.31 -28.58 8.55
CA ASP A 16 2.91 -27.38 9.13
C ASP A 16 1.87 -26.27 9.35
N SER A 17 0.88 -26.16 8.46
CA SER A 17 -0.22 -25.19 8.57
C SER A 17 -1.17 -25.39 9.77
N PHE A 18 -1.14 -26.58 10.39
CA PHE A 18 -1.97 -26.92 11.56
C PHE A 18 -1.16 -27.10 12.85
N THR A 19 0.12 -27.42 12.74
CA THR A 19 0.93 -27.86 13.91
C THR A 19 1.96 -26.84 14.35
N ILE A 20 2.41 -25.93 13.48
CA ILE A 20 3.41 -24.92 13.84
C ILE A 20 2.72 -23.77 14.58
N PRO A 21 3.05 -23.52 15.87
CA PRO A 21 2.53 -22.36 16.58
C PRO A 21 3.17 -21.08 16.05
N THR A 22 2.39 -19.99 15.99
CA THR A 22 2.90 -18.68 15.58
C THR A 22 3.99 -18.20 16.54
N PRO A 23 5.21 -17.93 16.06
CA PRO A 23 6.32 -17.47 16.90
C PRO A 23 6.03 -16.06 17.44
N LYS A 24 6.19 -15.86 18.76
CA LYS A 24 5.92 -14.57 19.42
C LYS A 24 7.17 -13.81 19.87
N PHE A 25 8.22 -14.54 20.24
CA PHE A 25 9.38 -13.95 20.95
C PHE A 25 10.72 -14.22 20.25
N ASN A 26 10.78 -15.18 19.34
CA ASN A 26 12.00 -15.58 18.65
C ASN A 26 11.70 -15.84 17.18
N ILE A 27 12.63 -15.45 16.31
CA ILE A 27 12.60 -15.83 14.90
C ILE A 27 12.79 -17.35 14.81
N GLN A 28 12.02 -17.99 13.94
CA GLN A 28 12.13 -19.43 13.71
C GLN A 28 13.47 -19.78 13.05
N LYS A 29 14.05 -20.92 13.45
CA LYS A 29 15.36 -21.38 12.96
C LYS A 29 15.33 -21.86 11.51
N SER A 30 14.17 -22.26 11.02
CA SER A 30 13.93 -22.76 9.68
C SER A 30 12.83 -21.95 9.01
N GLY A 31 12.95 -21.71 7.71
CA GLY A 31 11.91 -21.08 6.92
C GLY A 31 10.66 -21.96 6.78
N LEU A 32 9.53 -21.31 6.50
CA LEU A 32 8.28 -21.95 6.09
C LEU A 32 8.05 -21.74 4.59
N GLY A 33 7.27 -22.62 3.98
CA GLY A 33 6.75 -22.39 2.63
C GLY A 33 5.94 -21.09 2.59
N SER A 34 6.07 -20.32 1.50
CA SER A 34 5.43 -19.01 1.37
C SER A 34 3.91 -19.05 1.56
N HIS A 35 3.26 -20.10 1.06
CA HIS A 35 1.83 -20.32 1.24
C HIS A 35 1.46 -20.55 2.70
N VAL A 36 2.19 -21.42 3.40
CA VAL A 36 1.93 -21.73 4.81
C VAL A 36 2.13 -20.50 5.68
N ALA A 37 3.19 -19.73 5.43
CA ALA A 37 3.47 -18.48 6.14
C ALA A 37 2.34 -17.45 5.91
N ALA A 38 1.92 -17.25 4.66
CA ALA A 38 0.84 -16.33 4.33
C ALA A 38 -0.49 -16.73 4.99
N ASP A 39 -0.82 -18.02 4.99
CA ASP A 39 -2.03 -18.53 5.64
C ASP A 39 -1.99 -18.41 7.16
N LEU A 40 -0.84 -18.65 7.77
CA LEU A 40 -0.67 -18.47 9.21
C LEU A 40 -0.94 -17.02 9.63
N VAL A 41 -0.41 -16.05 8.86
CA VAL A 41 -0.66 -14.62 9.10
C VAL A 41 -2.14 -14.28 8.88
N ARG A 42 -2.75 -14.74 7.77
CA ARG A 42 -4.19 -14.50 7.50
C ARG A 42 -5.10 -15.06 8.59
N LYS A 43 -4.85 -16.28 9.06
CA LYS A 43 -5.61 -16.91 10.15
C LYS A 43 -5.55 -16.07 11.42
N HIS A 44 -4.39 -15.48 11.72
CA HIS A 44 -4.25 -14.62 12.89
C HIS A 44 -5.03 -13.31 12.73
N LEU A 45 -4.94 -12.67 11.56
CA LEU A 45 -5.68 -11.44 11.24
C LEU A 45 -7.19 -11.65 11.10
N THR A 46 -7.68 -12.88 10.89
CA THR A 46 -9.12 -13.18 10.89
C THR A 46 -9.77 -12.94 12.26
N LEU A 47 -8.97 -12.89 13.33
CA LEU A 47 -9.44 -12.49 14.65
C LEU A 47 -9.70 -10.98 14.76
N ASP A 48 -9.18 -10.17 13.83
CA ASP A 48 -9.49 -8.76 13.77
C ASP A 48 -10.91 -8.54 13.23
N GLY A 49 -11.60 -7.53 13.75
CA GLY A 49 -12.94 -7.16 13.27
C GLY A 49 -12.90 -6.69 11.81
N LYS A 50 -14.06 -6.76 11.14
CA LYS A 50 -14.20 -6.22 9.78
C LYS A 50 -14.03 -4.70 9.79
N PRO A 51 -13.08 -4.12 9.03
CA PRO A 51 -12.84 -2.68 9.03
C PRO A 51 -14.10 -1.85 8.72
N GLU A 52 -15.00 -2.33 7.85
CA GLU A 52 -16.23 -1.63 7.49
C GLU A 52 -17.24 -1.53 8.65
N LEU A 53 -17.08 -2.38 9.67
CA LEU A 53 -17.91 -2.37 10.88
C LEU A 53 -17.27 -1.58 12.03
N ASN A 54 -16.08 -1.03 11.84
CA ASN A 54 -15.42 -0.19 12.83
C ASN A 54 -15.95 1.26 12.76
N LEU A 55 -16.96 1.57 13.58
CA LEU A 55 -17.58 2.90 13.65
C LEU A 55 -16.84 3.89 14.56
N ALA A 56 -15.76 3.46 15.23
CA ALA A 56 -14.98 4.31 16.12
C ALA A 56 -13.85 5.06 15.38
N SER A 57 -13.53 4.67 14.15
CA SER A 57 -12.43 5.22 13.37
C SER A 57 -12.90 6.35 12.44
N PHE A 58 -12.06 7.37 12.27
CA PHE A 58 -12.20 8.40 11.24
C PHE A 58 -11.40 8.07 9.96
N VAL A 59 -10.67 6.96 9.94
CA VAL A 59 -9.84 6.54 8.80
C VAL A 59 -10.70 5.83 7.75
N HIS A 60 -10.41 6.09 6.47
CA HIS A 60 -11.08 5.42 5.35
C HIS A 60 -10.79 3.91 5.35
N THR A 61 -11.84 3.11 5.20
CA THR A 61 -11.76 1.63 5.15
C THR A 61 -12.09 1.06 3.77
N GLY A 62 -12.51 1.91 2.83
CA GLY A 62 -12.77 1.55 1.44
C GLY A 62 -11.90 2.36 0.48
N ILE A 63 -11.49 1.70 -0.61
CA ILE A 63 -10.84 2.29 -1.77
C ILE A 63 -11.48 1.69 -3.03
N ASP A 64 -11.55 2.46 -4.10
CA ASP A 64 -12.05 1.97 -5.38
C ASP A 64 -11.03 1.02 -6.04
N GLY A 65 -11.49 0.26 -7.04
CA GLY A 65 -10.63 -0.72 -7.72
C GLY A 65 -9.41 -0.10 -8.41
N ALA A 66 -9.55 1.09 -9.02
CA ALA A 66 -8.45 1.76 -9.68
C ALA A 66 -7.44 2.29 -8.65
N GLY A 67 -7.91 2.90 -7.56
CA GLY A 67 -7.06 3.31 -6.45
C GLY A 67 -6.26 2.15 -5.85
N LEU A 68 -6.89 0.98 -5.65
CA LEU A 68 -6.20 -0.20 -5.13
C LEU A 68 -5.09 -0.71 -6.06
N GLU A 69 -5.35 -0.76 -7.37
CA GLU A 69 -4.32 -1.18 -8.34
C GLU A 69 -3.15 -0.20 -8.37
N LEU A 70 -3.41 1.11 -8.37
CA LEU A 70 -2.35 2.12 -8.26
C LEU A 70 -1.52 1.93 -6.98
N CYS A 71 -2.16 1.65 -5.83
CA CYS A 71 -1.42 1.34 -4.60
C CYS A 71 -0.53 0.11 -4.74
N LYS A 72 -1.01 -0.97 -5.38
CA LYS A 72 -0.21 -2.19 -5.61
C LYS A 72 0.95 -1.96 -6.55
N GLU A 73 0.74 -1.26 -7.66
CA GLU A 73 1.79 -0.93 -8.64
C GLU A 73 2.93 -0.11 -8.05
N ASN A 74 2.63 0.69 -7.02
CA ASN A 74 3.56 1.63 -6.42
C ASN A 74 4.09 1.17 -5.05
N ILE A 75 3.78 -0.05 -4.59
CA ILE A 75 4.13 -0.53 -3.23
C ILE A 75 5.65 -0.60 -2.98
N THR A 76 6.45 -0.70 -4.05
CA THR A 76 7.92 -0.75 -3.98
C THR A 76 8.58 0.63 -4.13
N LYS A 77 7.81 1.70 -4.39
CA LYS A 77 8.36 3.05 -4.53
C LYS A 77 8.70 3.61 -3.15
N ASN A 78 9.91 4.15 -3.02
CA ASN A 78 10.36 4.82 -1.81
C ASN A 78 10.06 6.32 -1.90
N LEU A 79 9.07 6.81 -1.14
CA LEU A 79 8.66 8.22 -1.19
C LEU A 79 9.76 9.18 -0.69
N ALA A 80 10.69 8.70 0.15
CA ALA A 80 11.82 9.50 0.62
C ALA A 80 12.93 9.65 -0.45
N ASP A 81 12.90 8.83 -1.50
CA ASP A 81 13.89 8.79 -2.58
C ASP A 81 13.47 9.71 -3.73
N GLY A 82 13.51 11.00 -3.41
CA GLY A 82 12.95 12.06 -4.23
C GLY A 82 13.77 12.44 -5.46
N ASP A 83 14.99 11.91 -5.65
CA ASP A 83 15.82 12.12 -6.84
C ASP A 83 15.83 10.91 -7.78
N GLU A 84 15.72 9.68 -7.27
CA GLU A 84 15.55 8.46 -8.08
C GLU A 84 14.14 8.33 -8.66
N SER A 85 13.12 8.80 -7.93
CA SER A 85 11.71 8.72 -8.34
C SER A 85 11.25 9.86 -9.27
N GLN A 86 12.13 10.79 -9.63
CA GLN A 86 11.80 11.80 -10.64
C GLN A 86 12.07 11.23 -12.02
N PRO A 87 11.16 11.39 -13.01
CA PRO A 87 11.64 11.56 -14.35
C PRO A 87 12.49 12.83 -14.28
N ARG A 88 13.81 12.64 -14.23
CA ARG A 88 14.78 13.70 -14.52
C ARG A 88 14.20 14.44 -15.72
N ARG A 89 13.79 15.69 -15.51
CA ARG A 89 13.40 16.58 -16.60
C ARG A 89 14.68 16.88 -17.38
N GLU A 90 15.16 15.91 -18.13
CA GLU A 90 16.09 16.18 -19.21
C GLU A 90 15.31 17.01 -20.20
N SER A 91 15.84 18.20 -20.42
CA SER A 91 15.52 19.11 -21.48
C SER A 91 15.55 18.39 -22.83
N THR A 92 14.50 17.66 -23.15
CA THR A 92 14.16 17.37 -24.54
C THR A 92 13.68 18.68 -25.13
N SER A 93 14.62 19.40 -25.73
CA SER A 93 14.36 20.27 -26.86
C SER A 93 13.63 19.44 -27.93
N VAL A 94 12.31 19.27 -27.78
CA VAL A 94 11.43 18.80 -28.84
C VAL A 94 10.27 19.79 -28.90
N HIS A 95 10.30 20.59 -29.96
CA HIS A 95 9.16 21.37 -30.42
C HIS A 95 7.93 20.46 -30.48
N SER A 96 6.96 20.71 -29.60
CA SER A 96 5.53 20.42 -29.80
C SER A 96 4.75 21.19 -28.73
N THR A 97 4.65 22.50 -28.94
CA THR A 97 3.59 23.32 -28.37
C THR A 97 2.25 22.78 -28.89
N SER A 98 1.39 22.28 -28.01
CA SER A 98 -0.08 22.44 -28.01
C SER A 98 -0.68 21.51 -26.93
N ASN A 99 -1.56 22.08 -26.09
CA ASN A 99 -2.45 21.41 -25.11
C ASN A 99 -2.01 21.30 -23.64
N ALA A 100 -1.27 22.28 -23.11
CA ALA A 100 -1.11 22.44 -21.65
C ALA A 100 -1.79 23.70 -21.09
N SER A 101 -2.95 24.10 -21.63
CA SER A 101 -3.65 25.33 -21.20
C SER A 101 -4.83 25.13 -20.25
N ASN A 102 -5.12 23.93 -19.74
CA ASN A 102 -6.37 23.70 -18.97
C ASN A 102 -6.23 23.28 -17.50
N PHE A 103 -5.06 23.40 -16.87
CA PHE A 103 -4.95 23.13 -15.42
C PHE A 103 -4.06 24.16 -14.71
N SER A 104 -4.45 25.44 -14.78
CA SER A 104 -3.87 26.52 -13.96
C SER A 104 -4.91 27.21 -13.07
N ASN A 105 -5.91 26.46 -12.59
CA ASN A 105 -6.85 26.94 -11.57
C ASN A 105 -7.09 25.85 -10.51
N LEU A 106 -6.13 25.69 -9.60
CA LEU A 106 -6.46 25.34 -8.22
C LEU A 106 -5.47 26.04 -7.30
N GLY A 107 -5.98 27.09 -6.66
CA GLY A 107 -5.21 28.13 -5.99
C GLY A 107 -4.32 27.64 -4.85
N THR A 108 -3.09 28.15 -4.86
CA THR A 108 -2.25 28.27 -3.67
C THR A 108 -2.88 29.27 -2.71
N PHE A 109 -3.52 28.78 -1.64
CA PHE A 109 -3.83 29.61 -0.48
C PHE A 109 -2.55 29.80 0.34
N THR A 110 -1.95 30.98 0.26
CA THR A 110 -0.97 31.44 1.26
C THR A 110 -1.62 32.49 2.14
N ASN A 111 -1.67 32.19 3.45
CA ASN A 111 -2.11 33.10 4.51
C ASN A 111 -1.12 34.26 4.65
N GLU A 112 -1.40 35.43 4.04
CA GLU A 112 -0.90 36.71 4.54
C GLU A 112 -1.90 37.84 4.21
N SER A 113 -2.10 38.74 5.18
CA SER A 113 -2.81 40.02 5.10
C SER A 113 -4.32 40.03 5.45
N ILE A 114 -4.64 39.83 6.73
CA ILE A 114 -5.75 40.56 7.37
C ILE A 114 -5.16 41.86 7.91
N ALA A 115 -5.15 42.90 7.09
CA ALA A 115 -4.93 44.28 7.51
C ALA A 115 -5.68 45.19 6.54
N GLY A 116 -6.81 45.74 6.98
CA GLY A 116 -7.65 46.61 6.16
C GLY A 116 -9.09 46.58 6.62
N ALA A 117 -9.33 47.02 7.86
CA ALA A 117 -10.66 47.44 8.27
C ALA A 117 -10.92 48.79 7.59
N ASP A 118 -11.92 48.85 6.71
CA ASP A 118 -12.64 50.07 6.32
C ASP A 118 -14.03 49.64 5.82
N LEU A 119 -15.02 49.71 6.71
CA LEU A 119 -16.45 49.62 6.40
C LEU A 119 -17.02 51.04 6.52
N GLU A 120 -17.14 51.74 5.39
CA GLU A 120 -18.22 52.71 5.23
C GLU A 120 -19.46 51.95 4.73
N THR A 121 -20.46 51.76 5.59
CA THR A 121 -21.85 52.25 5.46
C THR A 121 -22.63 51.84 6.70
#